data_AF-A0A8J2UBQ1-F1
#
_entry.id   AF-A0A8J2UBQ1-F1
#
_cell.length_a   1.000
_cell.length_b   1.000
_cell.length_c   1.000
_cell.angle_alpha   90.00
_cell.angle_beta   90.00
_cell.angle_gamma   90.00
#
_symmetry.space_group_name_H-M   'P 1'
#
loop_
_entity.id
_entity.type
_entity.pdbx_description
1 polymer ?
#
loop_
_entity_poly.entity_id
_entity_poly.type
_entity_poly.pdbx_seq_one_letter_code
_entity_poly.pdbx_strand_id
1 'polypeptide(L)'
;MAYEPDLQRFQNRVLNAVALHVDDEARFGVENADYSSLSPKALELRRRHLSGVVQGFRRDRELDSSEKLSLKYARHELRKVRYYQNPTFLQTLLYAQPLRWIVNFLRGRQQYYNAINRIMKDIAKRTTIDLNAADLQQTLNEYGFVNQLEGPLKARMAYGPDEFSFRTPETRNSDTNYLLHFKKKPGSDTYYFAGLEASRRDTGTHYTDQKIQPSLLLRTSDKIQFNATEARDLVHGHPVHKNIKGKVDWFLISRDGSYIDTLPFNLEQQLASLPIKEMGIPTTRELLLNDLNDGKEAFITLQLPDGQEKGLIIKLAYDQQNRTINLEFRDENGKVDAFDLVKDRSAARQILQNIKTAPLKSRNLQPV
;
A
#
# COMPACT_ATOMS: atom_id res chain seq x y z
N MET A 1 49.19 -15.39 -13.32
CA MET A 1 48.67 -14.05 -13.00
C MET A 1 47.20 -14.02 -13.39
N ALA A 2 46.30 -14.06 -12.41
CA ALA A 2 44.88 -13.82 -12.64
C ALA A 2 44.71 -12.33 -12.97
N TYR A 3 44.22 -12.03 -14.16
CA TYR A 3 43.84 -10.68 -14.55
C TYR A 3 42.53 -10.37 -13.83
N GLU A 4 42.60 -9.83 -12.61
CA GLU A 4 41.47 -9.09 -12.05
C GLU A 4 41.38 -7.79 -12.86
N PRO A 5 40.34 -7.58 -13.67
CA PRO A 5 40.15 -6.29 -14.28
C PRO A 5 39.86 -5.31 -13.14
N ASP A 6 40.86 -4.52 -12.79
CA ASP A 6 40.68 -3.30 -12.00
C ASP A 6 39.78 -2.37 -12.82
N LEU A 7 38.48 -2.57 -12.68
CA LEU A 7 37.46 -1.74 -13.28
C LEU A 7 37.36 -0.46 -12.46
N GLN A 8 38.29 0.44 -12.73
CA GLN A 8 37.97 1.85 -12.60
C GLN A 8 36.74 2.10 -13.46
N ARG A 9 35.56 2.16 -12.82
CA ARG A 9 34.21 2.27 -13.39
C ARG A 9 34.00 3.46 -14.35
N PHE A 10 35.05 4.22 -14.67
CA PHE A 10 34.98 5.47 -15.42
C PHE A 10 35.99 5.60 -16.57
N GLN A 11 36.88 4.62 -16.82
CA GLN A 11 37.89 4.78 -17.88
C GLN A 11 37.55 4.10 -19.22
N ASN A 12 36.74 3.03 -19.23
CA ASN A 12 36.41 2.31 -20.47
C ASN A 12 35.08 2.79 -21.07
N ARG A 13 35.13 3.70 -22.04
CA ARG A 13 33.94 4.36 -22.60
C ARG A 13 33.00 3.36 -23.29
N VAL A 14 33.57 2.36 -23.95
CA VAL A 14 32.78 1.32 -24.64
C VAL A 14 31.99 0.47 -23.65
N LEU A 15 32.62 0.05 -22.55
CA LEU A 15 31.97 -0.75 -21.52
C LEU A 15 30.88 0.06 -20.79
N ASN A 16 31.13 1.35 -20.54
CA ASN A 16 30.14 2.25 -19.95
C ASN A 16 28.90 2.39 -20.83
N ALA A 17 29.07 2.50 -22.16
CA ALA A 17 27.94 2.55 -23.08
C ALA A 17 27.13 1.23 -23.12
N VAL A 18 27.78 0.09 -22.93
CA VAL A 18 27.08 -1.21 -22.79
C VAL A 18 26.37 -1.31 -21.44
N ALA A 19 27.04 -0.89 -20.36
CA ALA A 19 26.50 -0.87 -19.00
C ALA A 19 25.25 0.01 -18.89
N LEU A 20 25.27 1.20 -19.51
CA LEU A 20 24.11 2.10 -19.54
C LEU A 20 22.88 1.42 -20.14
N HIS A 21 23.05 0.62 -21.18
CA HIS A 21 21.93 -0.11 -21.77
C HIS A 21 21.46 -1.27 -20.92
N VAL A 22 22.35 -1.95 -20.22
CA VAL A 22 21.96 -2.97 -19.25
C VAL A 22 21.18 -2.34 -18.10
N ASP A 23 21.54 -1.12 -17.69
CA ASP A 23 20.76 -0.31 -16.76
C ASP A 23 19.36 -0.04 -17.35
N ASP A 24 19.27 0.57 -18.53
CA ASP A 24 18.00 0.88 -19.21
C ASP A 24 17.12 -0.36 -19.42
N GLU A 25 17.71 -1.50 -19.80
CA GLU A 25 17.02 -2.78 -19.98
C GLU A 25 16.42 -3.26 -18.65
N ALA A 26 17.17 -3.13 -17.54
CA ALA A 26 16.68 -3.46 -16.21
C ALA A 26 15.56 -2.52 -15.77
N ARG A 27 15.66 -1.21 -16.03
CA ARG A 27 14.59 -0.25 -15.73
C ARG A 27 13.30 -0.61 -16.47
N PHE A 28 13.41 -0.84 -17.77
CA PHE A 28 12.28 -1.25 -18.58
C PHE A 28 11.66 -2.57 -18.09
N GLY A 29 12.49 -3.51 -17.64
CA GLY A 29 12.02 -4.77 -17.06
C GLY A 29 11.25 -4.61 -15.76
N VAL A 30 11.58 -3.62 -14.92
CA VAL A 30 10.83 -3.32 -13.70
C VAL A 30 9.45 -2.72 -14.02
N GLU A 31 9.40 -1.81 -14.98
CA GLU A 31 8.17 -1.14 -15.42
C GLU A 31 7.19 -2.08 -16.15
N ASN A 32 7.70 -3.17 -16.74
CA ASN A 32 6.91 -4.06 -17.58
C ASN A 32 6.92 -5.48 -17.02
N ALA A 33 5.86 -5.89 -16.32
CA ALA A 33 5.77 -7.20 -15.65
C ALA A 33 5.92 -8.40 -16.61
N ASP A 34 5.48 -8.26 -17.87
CA ASP A 34 5.59 -9.31 -18.90
C ASP A 34 6.92 -9.27 -19.66
N TYR A 35 7.88 -8.45 -19.20
CA TYR A 35 9.14 -8.31 -19.87
C TYR A 35 9.94 -9.62 -19.86
N SER A 36 10.21 -10.12 -21.07
CA SER A 36 11.22 -11.14 -21.29
C SER A 36 12.38 -10.55 -22.08
N SER A 37 13.61 -10.77 -21.60
CA SER A 37 14.85 -10.43 -22.33
C SER A 37 14.96 -11.13 -23.70
N LEU A 38 14.16 -12.18 -23.91
CA LEU A 38 14.07 -12.92 -25.17
C LEU A 38 12.86 -12.49 -26.03
N SER A 39 12.03 -11.54 -25.57
CA SER A 39 10.93 -11.03 -26.37
C SER A 39 11.46 -10.35 -27.65
N PRO A 40 10.73 -10.40 -28.77
CA PRO A 40 11.17 -9.76 -30.02
C PRO A 40 11.50 -8.28 -29.86
N LYS A 41 10.70 -7.56 -29.05
CA LYS A 41 10.89 -6.14 -28.73
C LYS A 41 12.17 -5.90 -27.91
N ALA A 42 12.42 -6.71 -26.88
CA ALA A 42 13.66 -6.64 -26.08
C ALA A 42 14.90 -6.88 -26.95
N LEU A 43 14.87 -7.94 -27.76
CA LEU A 43 15.95 -8.28 -28.66
C LEU A 43 16.18 -7.18 -29.70
N GLU A 44 15.12 -6.54 -30.21
CA GLU A 44 15.25 -5.42 -31.15
C GLU A 44 15.90 -4.20 -30.52
N LEU A 45 15.46 -3.79 -29.33
CA LEU A 45 16.05 -2.67 -28.58
C LEU A 45 17.53 -2.93 -28.31
N ARG A 46 17.86 -4.13 -27.82
CA ARG A 46 19.24 -4.55 -27.56
C ARG A 46 20.10 -4.59 -28.83
N ARG A 47 19.53 -5.03 -29.96
CA ARG A 47 20.22 -4.99 -31.26
C ARG A 47 20.52 -3.55 -31.67
N ARG A 48 19.53 -2.65 -31.60
CA ARG A 48 19.69 -1.23 -31.99
C ARG A 48 20.77 -0.57 -31.16
N HIS A 49 20.74 -0.76 -29.83
CA HIS A 49 21.73 -0.17 -28.92
C HIS A 49 23.14 -0.71 -29.17
N LEU A 50 23.34 -2.03 -29.13
CA LEU A 50 24.64 -2.64 -29.36
C LEU A 50 25.20 -2.29 -30.74
N SER A 51 24.33 -2.18 -31.76
CA SER A 51 24.73 -1.70 -33.09
C SER A 51 25.21 -0.25 -33.04
N GLY A 52 24.51 0.63 -32.32
CA GLY A 52 24.92 2.01 -32.08
C GLY A 52 26.29 2.11 -31.41
N VAL A 53 26.50 1.39 -30.30
CA VAL A 53 27.81 1.32 -29.62
C VAL A 53 28.90 0.83 -30.58
N VAL A 54 28.66 -0.28 -31.28
CA VAL A 54 29.66 -0.84 -32.19
C VAL A 54 29.99 0.12 -33.34
N GLN A 55 29.01 0.84 -33.88
CA GLN A 55 29.20 1.81 -34.96
C GLN A 55 29.93 3.06 -34.49
N GLY A 56 29.52 3.63 -33.35
CA GLY A 56 30.13 4.84 -32.77
C GLY A 56 31.62 4.67 -32.51
N PHE A 57 32.03 3.51 -32.00
CA PHE A 57 33.44 3.22 -31.71
C PHE A 57 34.18 2.47 -32.83
N ARG A 58 33.57 2.23 -34.00
CA ARG A 58 34.22 1.45 -35.08
C ARG A 58 35.42 2.17 -35.69
N ARG A 59 35.33 3.49 -35.83
CA ARG A 59 36.32 4.34 -36.52
C ARG A 59 37.18 5.15 -35.56
N ASP A 60 36.91 5.05 -34.25
CA ASP A 60 37.71 5.70 -33.23
C ASP A 60 39.11 5.07 -33.19
N ARG A 61 40.13 5.88 -33.52
CA ARG A 61 41.53 5.45 -33.54
C ARG A 61 42.19 5.53 -32.17
N GLU A 62 41.57 6.23 -31.22
CA GLU A 62 42.10 6.51 -29.89
C GLU A 62 41.69 5.48 -28.84
N LEU A 63 41.04 4.38 -29.25
CA LEU A 63 40.66 3.32 -28.31
C LEU A 63 41.87 2.65 -27.69
N ASP A 64 41.89 2.61 -26.36
CA ASP A 64 42.89 1.85 -25.62
C ASP A 64 42.71 0.32 -25.80
N SER A 65 43.64 -0.46 -25.27
CA SER A 65 43.60 -1.93 -25.39
C SER A 65 42.37 -2.55 -24.71
N SER A 66 41.92 -1.98 -23.59
CA SER A 66 40.75 -2.41 -22.82
C SER A 66 39.45 -2.08 -23.57
N GLU A 67 39.33 -0.91 -24.17
CA GLU A 67 38.19 -0.45 -24.96
C GLU A 67 38.05 -1.27 -26.24
N LYS A 68 39.18 -1.62 -26.88
CA LYS A 68 39.19 -2.57 -28.00
C LYS A 68 38.67 -3.96 -27.61
N LEU A 69 38.95 -4.42 -26.39
CA LEU A 69 38.42 -5.69 -25.87
C LEU A 69 36.91 -5.59 -25.58
N SER A 70 36.46 -4.50 -24.95
CA SER A 70 35.03 -4.20 -24.74
C SER A 70 34.26 -4.11 -26.05
N LEU A 71 34.84 -3.50 -27.10
CA LEU A 71 34.23 -3.42 -28.42
C LEU A 71 34.09 -4.80 -29.08
N LYS A 72 35.07 -5.69 -28.88
CA LYS A 72 34.98 -7.09 -29.32
C LYS A 72 33.87 -7.83 -28.56
N TYR A 73 33.71 -7.58 -27.26
CA TYR A 73 32.59 -8.11 -26.46
C TYR A 73 31.24 -7.61 -26.99
N ALA A 74 31.07 -6.30 -27.21
CA ALA A 74 29.84 -5.73 -27.75
C ALA A 74 29.48 -6.32 -29.13
N ARG A 75 30.47 -6.53 -30.01
CA ARG A 75 30.28 -7.24 -31.29
C ARG A 75 29.84 -8.68 -31.10
N HIS A 76 30.40 -9.38 -30.11
CA HIS A 76 29.99 -10.76 -29.80
C HIS A 76 28.54 -10.82 -29.33
N GLU A 77 28.15 -9.94 -28.40
CA GLU A 77 26.77 -9.85 -27.92
C GLU A 77 25.79 -9.47 -29.04
N LEU A 78 26.15 -8.52 -29.91
CA LEU A 78 25.33 -8.16 -31.06
C LEU A 78 25.06 -9.34 -32.00
N ARG A 79 26.06 -10.21 -32.22
CA ARG A 79 25.85 -11.43 -33.02
C ARG A 79 24.95 -12.43 -32.31
N LYS A 80 25.08 -12.56 -30.99
CA LYS A 80 24.21 -13.42 -30.16
C LYS A 80 22.75 -12.97 -30.24
N VAL A 81 22.49 -11.66 -30.17
CA VAL A 81 21.15 -11.09 -30.31
C VAL A 81 20.58 -11.35 -31.69
N ARG A 82 21.36 -11.14 -32.76
CA ARG A 82 20.94 -11.45 -34.14
C ARG A 82 20.58 -12.92 -34.33
N TYR A 83 21.33 -13.82 -33.69
CA TYR A 83 21.04 -15.25 -33.69
C TYR A 83 19.68 -15.56 -33.06
N TYR A 84 19.36 -14.97 -31.90
CA TYR A 84 18.06 -15.18 -31.26
C TYR A 84 16.89 -14.60 -32.06
N GLN A 85 17.11 -13.55 -32.86
CA GLN A 85 16.09 -12.97 -33.72
C GLN A 85 15.84 -13.79 -34.98
N ASN A 86 16.91 -14.31 -35.60
CA ASN A 86 16.85 -15.01 -36.88
C ASN A 86 17.80 -16.22 -36.87
N PRO A 87 17.42 -17.35 -36.25
CA PRO A 87 18.27 -18.54 -36.22
C PRO A 87 18.36 -19.13 -37.63
N THR A 88 19.56 -19.10 -38.21
CA THR A 88 19.87 -19.78 -39.49
C THR A 88 20.68 -21.05 -39.22
N PHE A 89 20.54 -22.08 -40.06
CA PHE A 89 21.20 -23.39 -39.86
C PHE A 89 22.72 -23.29 -39.59
N LEU A 90 23.43 -22.46 -40.38
CA LEU A 90 24.86 -22.21 -40.19
C LEU A 90 25.18 -21.51 -38.85
N GLN A 91 24.32 -20.60 -38.41
CA GLN A 91 24.49 -19.93 -37.11
C GLN A 91 24.17 -20.90 -35.95
N THR A 92 23.17 -21.76 -36.09
CA THR A 92 22.87 -22.81 -35.10
C THR A 92 24.07 -23.73 -34.89
N LEU A 93 24.76 -24.10 -35.97
CA LEU A 93 25.99 -24.90 -35.90
C LEU A 93 27.15 -24.14 -35.23
N LEU A 94 27.39 -22.88 -35.63
CA LEU A 94 28.46 -22.05 -35.07
C LEU A 94 28.26 -21.63 -33.61
N TYR A 95 27.00 -21.60 -33.15
CA TYR A 95 26.63 -21.25 -31.78
C TYR A 95 26.29 -22.45 -30.89
N ALA A 96 26.44 -23.68 -31.41
CA ALA A 96 26.36 -24.90 -30.60
C ALA A 96 27.37 -24.83 -29.44
N GLN A 97 26.94 -25.24 -28.24
CA GLN A 97 27.74 -25.16 -27.00
C GLN A 97 29.20 -25.66 -27.13
N PRO A 98 29.52 -26.80 -27.78
CA PRO A 98 30.89 -27.29 -27.85
C PRO A 98 31.82 -26.42 -28.72
N LEU A 99 31.36 -25.95 -29.88
CA LEU A 99 32.16 -25.08 -30.76
C LEU A 99 32.45 -23.72 -30.11
N ARG A 100 31.48 -23.20 -29.35
CA ARG A 100 31.59 -21.93 -28.63
C ARG A 100 32.60 -21.99 -27.49
N TRP A 101 32.64 -23.11 -26.77
CA TRP A 101 33.63 -23.38 -25.73
C TRP A 101 35.05 -23.44 -26.31
N ILE A 102 35.27 -24.21 -27.40
CA ILE A 102 36.58 -24.35 -28.05
C ILE A 102 37.11 -23.01 -28.57
N VAL A 103 36.30 -22.24 -29.29
CA VAL A 103 36.72 -20.94 -29.87
C VAL A 103 37.06 -19.91 -28.80
N ASN A 104 36.34 -19.91 -27.67
CA ASN A 104 36.60 -18.98 -26.59
C ASN A 104 37.76 -19.42 -25.68
N PHE A 105 37.95 -20.73 -25.48
CA PHE A 105 39.08 -21.33 -24.79
C PHE A 105 40.38 -21.05 -25.52
N LEU A 106 40.45 -21.35 -26.83
CA LEU A 106 41.64 -21.13 -27.67
C LEU A 106 42.04 -19.65 -27.81
N ARG A 107 41.12 -18.71 -27.57
CA ARG A 107 41.38 -17.26 -27.67
C ARG A 107 41.71 -16.60 -26.33
N GLY A 108 41.67 -17.33 -25.20
CA GLY A 108 41.93 -16.78 -23.87
C GLY A 108 40.96 -15.67 -23.42
N ARG A 109 39.84 -15.46 -24.11
CA ARG A 109 38.89 -14.35 -23.85
C ARG A 109 37.74 -14.73 -22.93
N GLN A 110 37.61 -16.01 -22.61
CA GLN A 110 36.49 -16.52 -21.82
C GLN A 110 36.45 -15.89 -20.42
N GLN A 111 37.60 -15.75 -19.75
CA GLN A 111 37.68 -15.13 -18.43
C GLN A 111 37.24 -13.67 -18.46
N TYR A 112 37.68 -12.90 -19.45
CA TYR A 112 37.30 -11.50 -19.63
C TYR A 112 35.80 -11.35 -19.92
N TYR A 113 35.22 -12.16 -20.82
CA TYR A 113 33.78 -12.12 -21.08
C TYR A 113 32.95 -12.56 -19.87
N ASN A 114 33.44 -13.54 -19.10
CA ASN A 114 32.79 -13.94 -17.85
C ASN A 114 32.84 -12.81 -16.82
N ALA A 115 33.96 -12.10 -16.69
CA ALA A 115 34.08 -10.93 -15.82
C ALA A 115 33.11 -9.81 -16.23
N ILE A 116 33.06 -9.45 -17.52
CA ILE A 116 32.08 -8.48 -18.03
C ILE A 116 30.65 -8.94 -17.76
N ASN A 117 30.31 -10.19 -18.07
CA ASN A 117 28.97 -10.70 -17.86
C ASN A 117 28.56 -10.67 -16.37
N ARG A 118 29.49 -10.89 -15.44
CA ARG A 118 29.22 -10.73 -14.00
C ARG A 118 28.90 -9.29 -13.66
N ILE A 119 29.71 -8.33 -14.14
CA ILE A 119 29.47 -6.90 -13.92
C ILE A 119 28.11 -6.47 -14.49
N MET A 120 27.79 -6.88 -15.71
CA MET A 120 26.51 -6.54 -16.35
C MET A 120 25.34 -7.13 -15.57
N LYS A 121 25.45 -8.39 -15.10
CA LYS A 121 24.44 -9.00 -14.22
C LYS A 121 24.30 -8.25 -12.90
N ASP A 122 25.41 -7.82 -12.30
CA ASP A 122 25.40 -7.07 -11.05
C ASP A 122 24.77 -5.69 -11.21
N ILE A 123 25.02 -5.01 -12.34
CA ILE A 123 24.36 -3.74 -12.69
C ILE A 123 22.86 -3.97 -12.82
N ALA A 124 22.43 -4.89 -13.70
CA ALA A 124 21.01 -5.18 -13.88
C ALA A 124 20.31 -5.54 -12.57
N LYS A 125 20.95 -6.39 -11.75
CA LYS A 125 20.43 -6.80 -10.44
C LYS A 125 20.29 -5.61 -9.49
N ARG A 126 21.31 -4.75 -9.39
CA ARG A 126 21.27 -3.55 -8.53
C ARG A 126 20.17 -2.60 -8.97
N THR A 127 20.11 -2.26 -10.25
CA THR A 127 19.08 -1.37 -10.82
C THR A 127 17.67 -1.92 -10.58
N THR A 128 17.47 -3.23 -10.80
CA THR A 128 16.18 -3.89 -10.55
C THR A 128 15.80 -3.79 -9.08
N ILE A 129 16.73 -4.08 -8.16
CA ILE A 129 16.52 -4.01 -6.71
C ILE A 129 16.23 -2.58 -6.26
N ASP A 130 16.98 -1.60 -6.79
CA ASP A 130 16.85 -0.20 -6.42
C ASP A 130 15.49 0.38 -6.81
N LEU A 131 15.08 0.17 -8.07
CA LEU A 131 13.78 0.62 -8.55
C LEU A 131 12.63 -0.13 -7.87
N ASN A 132 12.72 -1.46 -7.77
CA ASN A 132 11.67 -2.24 -7.13
C ASN A 132 11.52 -1.88 -5.63
N ALA A 133 12.61 -1.50 -4.95
CA ALA A 133 12.53 -1.04 -3.56
C ALA A 133 11.82 0.31 -3.45
N ALA A 134 12.10 1.23 -4.38
CA ALA A 134 11.44 2.53 -4.44
C ALA A 134 9.93 2.39 -4.74
N ASP A 135 9.57 1.56 -5.72
CA ASP A 135 8.17 1.29 -6.08
C ASP A 135 7.41 0.64 -4.91
N LEU A 136 8.04 -0.31 -4.22
CA LEU A 136 7.45 -0.92 -3.02
C LEU A 136 7.30 0.10 -1.89
N GLN A 137 8.27 0.98 -1.67
CA GLN A 137 8.15 2.04 -0.67
C GLN A 137 6.99 2.99 -1.00
N GLN A 138 6.84 3.38 -2.27
CA GLN A 138 5.70 4.20 -2.69
C GLN A 138 4.38 3.47 -2.45
N THR A 139 4.29 2.20 -2.82
CA THR A 139 3.10 1.37 -2.57
C THR A 139 2.78 1.34 -1.07
N LEU A 140 3.77 1.14 -0.21
CA LEU A 140 3.57 1.12 1.24
C LEU A 140 3.08 2.48 1.77
N ASN A 141 3.58 3.59 1.23
CA ASN A 141 3.11 4.94 1.57
C ASN A 141 1.63 5.13 1.19
N GLU A 142 1.21 4.62 0.03
CA GLU A 142 -0.19 4.64 -0.42
C GLU A 142 -1.10 3.80 0.50
N TYR A 143 -0.56 2.71 1.07
CA TYR A 143 -1.23 1.92 2.11
C TYR A 143 -1.16 2.56 3.52
N GLY A 144 -0.57 3.75 3.66
CA GLY A 144 -0.54 4.52 4.90
C GLY A 144 0.71 4.29 5.77
N PHE A 145 1.66 3.47 5.34
CA PHE A 145 2.90 3.25 6.10
C PHE A 145 3.90 4.37 5.85
N VAL A 146 4.37 5.01 6.92
CA VAL A 146 5.34 6.13 6.84
C VAL A 146 6.80 5.67 7.02
N ASN A 147 7.01 4.41 7.44
CA ASN A 147 8.34 3.90 7.75
C ASN A 147 9.19 3.74 6.48
N GLN A 148 10.43 4.23 6.53
CA GLN A 148 11.42 4.03 5.46
C GLN A 148 11.96 2.59 5.52
N LEU A 149 11.48 1.74 4.62
CA LEU A 149 11.83 0.33 4.51
C LEU A 149 12.72 0.02 3.30
N GLU A 150 13.11 1.02 2.52
CA GLU A 150 13.91 0.86 1.31
C GLU A 150 15.21 0.06 1.54
N GLY A 151 16.01 0.42 2.56
CA GLY A 151 17.25 -0.31 2.90
C GLY A 151 17.01 -1.79 3.24
N PRO A 152 16.14 -2.11 4.21
CA PRO A 152 15.73 -3.48 4.50
C PRO A 152 15.19 -4.24 3.28
N LEU A 153 14.34 -3.59 2.46
CA LEU A 153 13.79 -4.16 1.21
C LEU A 153 14.91 -4.56 0.26
N LYS A 154 15.87 -3.66 0.00
CA LYS A 154 17.03 -3.95 -0.85
C LYS A 154 17.83 -5.14 -0.35
N ALA A 155 18.07 -5.22 0.96
CA ALA A 155 18.80 -6.32 1.57
C ALA A 155 18.07 -7.67 1.40
N ARG A 156 16.75 -7.72 1.59
CA ARG A 156 15.96 -8.95 1.38
C ARG A 156 15.90 -9.37 -0.09
N MET A 157 15.66 -8.43 -0.99
CA MET A 157 15.61 -8.72 -2.44
C MET A 157 16.98 -9.15 -2.98
N ALA A 158 18.08 -8.66 -2.41
CA ALA A 158 19.43 -9.08 -2.77
C ALA A 158 19.69 -10.57 -2.47
N TYR A 159 19.10 -11.11 -1.40
CA TYR A 159 19.12 -12.54 -1.07
C TYR A 159 18.31 -13.38 -2.07
N GLY A 160 17.22 -12.82 -2.61
CA GLY A 160 16.40 -13.42 -3.65
C GLY A 160 15.42 -14.53 -3.21
N PRO A 161 14.76 -14.46 -2.03
CA PRO A 161 13.77 -15.45 -1.63
C PRO A 161 12.46 -15.30 -2.44
N ASP A 162 11.66 -16.35 -2.60
CA ASP A 162 10.39 -16.21 -3.33
C ASP A 162 9.35 -15.33 -2.58
N GLU A 163 9.40 -15.36 -1.25
CA GLU A 163 8.53 -14.60 -0.36
C GLU A 163 9.33 -14.12 0.86
N PHE A 164 8.99 -12.94 1.38
CA PHE A 164 9.55 -12.45 2.64
C PHE A 164 8.56 -11.54 3.36
N SER A 165 8.84 -11.24 4.64
CA SER A 165 8.00 -10.36 5.43
C SER A 165 8.78 -9.45 6.38
N PHE A 166 8.21 -8.27 6.66
CA PHE A 166 8.76 -7.31 7.61
C PHE A 166 7.80 -7.03 8.74
N ARG A 167 8.26 -7.25 9.97
CA ARG A 167 7.58 -6.70 11.13
C ARG A 167 7.92 -5.22 11.22
N THR A 168 6.91 -4.37 11.24
CA THR A 168 7.12 -2.93 11.37
C THR A 168 6.32 -2.40 12.56
N PRO A 169 6.99 -1.86 13.60
CA PRO A 169 6.30 -1.01 14.55
C PRO A 169 6.06 0.32 13.84
N GLU A 170 4.82 0.55 13.41
CA GLU A 170 4.47 1.88 12.91
C GLU A 170 4.59 2.89 14.07
N THR A 171 5.40 3.93 13.88
CA THR A 171 5.68 4.92 14.95
C THR A 171 4.44 5.71 15.34
N ARG A 172 3.50 5.91 14.41
CA ARG A 172 2.21 6.58 14.67
C ARG A 172 1.21 5.70 15.42
N ASN A 173 1.28 4.39 15.24
CA ASN A 173 0.30 3.42 15.74
C ASN A 173 1.00 2.39 16.63
N SER A 174 1.53 2.85 17.76
CA SER A 174 2.36 2.06 18.67
C SER A 174 1.61 0.91 19.37
N ASP A 175 0.28 0.91 19.29
CA ASP A 175 -0.62 -0.09 19.85
C ASP A 175 -0.95 -1.24 18.87
N THR A 176 -0.32 -1.25 17.69
CA THR A 176 -0.60 -2.21 16.62
C THR A 176 0.69 -2.79 16.07
N ASN A 177 0.68 -4.09 15.79
CA ASN A 177 1.76 -4.80 15.13
C ASN A 177 1.36 -5.08 13.69
N TYR A 178 2.20 -4.65 12.75
CA TYR A 178 2.04 -4.99 11.34
C TYR A 178 3.13 -5.96 10.90
N LEU A 179 2.72 -6.97 10.13
CA LEU A 179 3.60 -7.83 9.36
C LEU A 179 3.29 -7.64 7.88
N LEU A 180 4.24 -7.07 7.14
CA LEU A 180 4.11 -6.76 5.73
C LEU A 180 4.61 -7.93 4.90
N HIS A 181 3.81 -8.43 3.96
CA HIS A 181 4.15 -9.57 3.12
C HIS A 181 4.52 -9.13 1.70
N PHE A 182 5.60 -9.70 1.16
CA PHE A 182 6.09 -9.44 -0.18
C PHE A 182 6.33 -10.75 -0.91
N LYS A 183 6.05 -10.76 -2.21
CA LYS A 183 6.19 -11.95 -3.05
C LYS A 183 6.85 -11.60 -4.38
N LYS A 184 7.69 -12.51 -4.86
CA LYS A 184 8.35 -12.40 -6.16
C LYS A 184 7.31 -12.59 -7.27
N LYS A 185 7.30 -11.71 -8.27
CA LYS A 185 6.43 -11.88 -9.45
C LYS A 185 6.95 -13.08 -10.28
N PRO A 186 6.08 -14.03 -10.66
CA PRO A 186 6.49 -15.20 -11.44
C PRO A 186 7.24 -14.81 -12.71
N GLY A 187 8.39 -15.43 -12.96
CA GLY A 187 9.17 -15.21 -14.19
C GLY A 187 9.98 -13.90 -14.23
N SER A 188 9.95 -13.07 -13.19
CA SER A 188 10.72 -11.83 -13.10
C SER A 188 11.64 -11.82 -11.87
N ASP A 189 12.52 -10.82 -11.75
CA ASP A 189 13.31 -10.56 -10.55
C ASP A 189 12.74 -9.44 -9.65
N THR A 190 11.47 -9.09 -9.88
CA THR A 190 10.76 -8.04 -9.14
C THR A 190 9.82 -8.62 -8.09
N TYR A 191 9.48 -7.81 -7.10
CA TYR A 191 8.59 -8.18 -5.99
C TYR A 191 7.41 -7.22 -5.92
N TYR A 192 6.29 -7.69 -5.40
CA TYR A 192 5.12 -6.88 -5.12
C TYR A 192 4.70 -7.01 -3.66
N PHE A 193 4.00 -6.00 -3.16
CA PHE A 193 3.36 -6.04 -1.85
C PHE A 193 2.13 -6.95 -1.91
N ALA A 194 2.20 -8.08 -1.21
CA ALA A 194 1.17 -9.12 -1.23
C ALA A 194 0.04 -8.84 -0.24
N GLY A 195 0.33 -8.09 0.82
CA GLY A 195 -0.64 -7.77 1.85
C GLY A 195 0.01 -7.47 3.19
N LEU A 196 -0.82 -7.26 4.20
CA LEU A 196 -0.40 -7.03 5.57
C LEU A 196 -1.19 -7.94 6.52
N GLU A 197 -0.57 -8.28 7.63
CA GLU A 197 -1.25 -8.81 8.79
C GLU A 197 -1.19 -7.76 9.89
N ALA A 198 -2.34 -7.40 10.45
CA ALA A 198 -2.46 -6.50 11.58
C ALA A 198 -2.84 -7.29 12.82
N SER A 199 -2.26 -6.95 13.96
CA SER A 199 -2.64 -7.51 15.26
C SER A 199 -2.51 -6.45 16.33
N ARG A 200 -3.39 -6.48 17.33
CA ARG A 200 -3.28 -5.60 18.48
C ARG A 200 -1.96 -5.87 19.22
N ARG A 201 -1.30 -4.82 19.71
CA ARG A 201 -0.13 -4.94 20.59
C ARG A 201 -0.62 -4.91 22.03
N ASP A 202 -0.19 -5.88 22.84
CA ASP A 202 -0.40 -5.82 24.27
C ASP A 202 0.54 -4.77 24.88
N THR A 203 -0.04 -3.72 25.48
CA THR A 203 0.71 -2.72 26.23
C THR A 203 0.98 -3.13 27.68
N GLY A 204 0.63 -4.35 28.07
CA GLY A 204 1.22 -5.02 29.23
C GLY A 204 0.64 -4.64 30.60
N THR A 205 -0.65 -4.34 30.71
CA THR A 205 -1.27 -4.07 32.03
C THR A 205 -2.19 -5.16 32.58
N HIS A 206 -2.56 -6.21 31.84
CA HIS A 206 -3.37 -7.31 32.41
C HIS A 206 -2.98 -8.69 31.86
N TYR A 207 -2.10 -9.39 32.58
CA TYR A 207 -1.83 -10.83 32.44
C TYR A 207 -2.94 -11.70 33.07
N THR A 208 -4.19 -11.38 32.77
CA THR A 208 -5.32 -12.19 33.25
C THR A 208 -6.30 -12.36 32.11
N ASP A 209 -6.45 -13.62 31.70
CA ASP A 209 -7.20 -14.18 30.59
C ASP A 209 -6.48 -14.17 29.23
N GLN A 210 -6.16 -15.38 28.77
CA GLN A 210 -5.75 -15.72 27.39
C GLN A 210 -6.89 -15.43 26.40
N LYS A 211 -7.34 -14.17 26.30
CA LYS A 211 -8.18 -13.76 25.18
C LYS A 211 -7.31 -13.77 23.94
N ILE A 212 -7.64 -14.67 23.00
CA ILE A 212 -7.08 -14.70 21.65
C ILE A 212 -7.13 -13.26 21.12
N GLN A 213 -5.95 -12.68 20.87
CA GLN A 213 -5.90 -11.34 20.32
C GLN A 213 -6.33 -11.39 18.86
N PRO A 214 -7.26 -10.53 18.43
CA PRO A 214 -7.68 -10.50 17.05
C PRO A 214 -6.46 -10.18 16.16
N SER A 215 -6.21 -11.04 15.18
CA SER A 215 -5.28 -10.79 14.09
C SER A 215 -6.03 -10.83 12.77
N LEU A 216 -5.72 -9.89 11.87
CA LEU A 216 -6.38 -9.74 10.60
C LEU A 216 -5.36 -9.85 9.49
N LEU A 217 -5.50 -10.87 8.64
CA LEU A 217 -4.73 -11.00 7.41
C LEU A 217 -5.49 -10.31 6.26
N LEU A 218 -4.86 -9.31 5.67
CA LEU A 218 -5.38 -8.55 4.53
C LEU A 218 -4.47 -8.77 3.33
N ARG A 219 -5.04 -9.22 2.21
CA ARG A 219 -4.28 -9.41 0.97
C ARG A 219 -4.64 -8.33 -0.03
N THR A 220 -3.66 -7.91 -0.82
CA THR A 220 -3.89 -6.99 -1.94
C THR A 220 -4.81 -7.58 -3.01
N SER A 221 -4.91 -8.90 -3.09
CA SER A 221 -5.82 -9.64 -3.97
C SER A 221 -7.29 -9.64 -3.51
N ASP A 222 -7.58 -9.19 -2.30
CA ASP A 222 -8.94 -9.24 -1.76
C ASP A 222 -9.83 -8.21 -2.47
N LYS A 223 -11.13 -8.52 -2.59
CA LYS A 223 -12.10 -7.65 -3.29
C LYS A 223 -12.24 -6.27 -2.66
N ILE A 224 -11.97 -6.18 -1.35
CA ILE A 224 -12.03 -4.96 -0.57
C ILE A 224 -10.65 -4.79 0.05
N GLN A 225 -9.99 -3.68 -0.27
CA GLN A 225 -8.67 -3.36 0.24
C GLN A 225 -8.80 -2.42 1.43
N PHE A 226 -8.05 -2.72 2.49
CA PHE A 226 -7.94 -1.89 3.68
C PHE A 226 -6.50 -1.37 3.82
N ASN A 227 -6.36 -0.10 4.14
CA ASN A 227 -5.08 0.53 4.43
C ASN A 227 -4.63 0.22 5.89
N ALA A 228 -3.44 0.69 6.27
CA ALA A 228 -2.89 0.45 7.61
C ALA A 228 -3.80 0.97 8.73
N THR A 229 -4.30 2.21 8.61
CA THR A 229 -5.17 2.84 9.62
C THR A 229 -6.49 2.10 9.76
N GLU A 230 -7.11 1.72 8.66
CA GLU A 230 -8.33 0.93 8.66
C GLU A 230 -8.11 -0.47 9.26
N ALA A 231 -6.98 -1.11 8.94
CA ALA A 231 -6.61 -2.40 9.51
C ALA A 231 -6.41 -2.30 11.04
N ARG A 232 -5.77 -1.22 11.52
CA ARG A 232 -5.68 -0.90 12.95
C ARG A 232 -7.07 -0.80 13.55
N ASP A 233 -7.91 0.06 12.99
CA ASP A 233 -9.22 0.34 13.56
C ASP A 233 -10.04 -0.96 13.67
N LEU A 234 -10.00 -1.83 12.65
CA LEU A 234 -10.62 -3.15 12.68
C LEU A 234 -10.09 -4.05 13.80
N VAL A 235 -8.77 -4.19 13.99
CA VAL A 235 -8.21 -5.06 15.04
C VAL A 235 -8.41 -4.51 16.46
N HIS A 236 -8.67 -3.21 16.60
CA HIS A 236 -9.09 -2.59 17.86
C HIS A 236 -10.60 -2.62 18.09
N GLY A 237 -11.37 -3.16 17.13
CA GLY A 237 -12.82 -3.29 17.22
C GLY A 237 -13.59 -2.01 16.89
N HIS A 238 -12.94 -1.07 16.20
CA HIS A 238 -13.59 0.09 15.63
C HIS A 238 -14.14 -0.25 14.24
N PRO A 239 -15.39 0.14 13.94
CA PRO A 239 -15.97 -0.12 12.63
C PRO A 239 -15.34 0.82 11.58
N VAL A 240 -15.07 0.28 10.40
CA VAL A 240 -14.52 1.01 9.25
C VAL A 240 -15.55 1.08 8.14
N HIS A 241 -15.71 2.24 7.50
CA HIS A 241 -16.61 2.36 6.36
C HIS A 241 -15.84 2.29 5.04
N LYS A 242 -16.48 1.78 3.98
CA LYS A 242 -16.01 1.89 2.60
C LYS A 242 -17.15 2.27 1.68
N ASN A 243 -16.85 3.11 0.69
CA ASN A 243 -17.75 3.35 -0.42
C ASN A 243 -17.51 2.31 -1.52
N ILE A 244 -18.43 1.36 -1.67
CA ILE A 244 -18.38 0.30 -2.67
C ILE A 244 -19.49 0.57 -3.68
N LYS A 245 -19.11 0.99 -4.90
CA LYS A 245 -20.06 1.27 -6.01
C LYS A 245 -21.15 2.30 -5.65
N GLY A 246 -20.81 3.33 -4.87
CA GLY A 246 -21.75 4.39 -4.47
C GLY A 246 -22.57 4.05 -3.22
N LYS A 247 -22.35 2.89 -2.60
CA LYS A 247 -22.97 2.49 -1.35
C LYS A 247 -21.93 2.49 -0.23
N VAL A 248 -22.24 3.15 0.88
CA VAL A 248 -21.41 3.10 2.09
C VAL A 248 -21.77 1.83 2.87
N ASP A 249 -20.82 0.92 2.97
CA ASP A 249 -20.91 -0.29 3.80
C ASP A 249 -19.93 -0.18 4.97
N TRP A 250 -20.33 -0.69 6.14
CA TRP A 250 -19.53 -0.69 7.35
C TRP A 250 -18.96 -2.08 7.63
N PHE A 251 -17.73 -2.14 8.09
CA PHE A 251 -16.95 -3.36 8.28
C PHE A 251 -16.45 -3.45 9.71
N LEU A 252 -16.43 -4.66 10.24
CA LEU A 252 -15.87 -4.97 11.55
C LEU A 252 -15.20 -6.34 11.51
N ILE A 253 -14.16 -6.53 12.31
CA ILE A 253 -13.62 -7.88 12.54
C ILE A 253 -14.61 -8.72 13.37
N SER A 254 -14.69 -10.01 13.04
CA SER A 254 -15.47 -10.98 13.81
C SER A 254 -14.93 -11.12 15.23
N ARG A 255 -15.75 -11.61 16.18
CA ARG A 255 -15.39 -11.69 17.61
C ARG A 255 -14.17 -12.57 17.87
N ASP A 256 -13.96 -13.57 17.03
CA ASP A 256 -12.81 -14.48 17.02
C ASP A 256 -11.61 -13.95 16.21
N GLY A 257 -11.76 -12.79 15.54
CA GLY A 257 -10.72 -12.14 14.75
C GLY A 257 -10.51 -12.74 13.35
N SER A 258 -11.26 -13.77 12.97
CA SER A 258 -10.91 -14.59 11.81
C SER A 258 -11.38 -14.05 10.45
N TYR A 259 -12.43 -13.21 10.41
CA TYR A 259 -12.95 -12.62 9.17
C TYR A 259 -13.53 -11.22 9.39
N ILE A 260 -13.84 -10.53 8.30
CA ILE A 260 -14.48 -9.22 8.30
C ILE A 260 -15.98 -9.41 8.03
N ASP A 261 -16.82 -8.90 8.92
CA ASP A 261 -18.27 -8.87 8.78
C ASP A 261 -18.75 -7.49 8.29
N THR A 262 -19.90 -7.46 7.62
CA THR A 262 -20.54 -6.22 7.14
C THR A 262 -21.71 -5.85 8.05
N LEU A 263 -21.74 -4.61 8.51
CA LEU A 263 -22.77 -4.09 9.39
C LEU A 263 -23.75 -3.18 8.62
N PRO A 264 -25.07 -3.41 8.71
CA PRO A 264 -26.04 -2.48 8.17
C PRO A 264 -26.11 -1.24 9.07
N PHE A 265 -25.59 -0.11 8.61
CA PHE A 265 -25.68 1.16 9.31
C PHE A 265 -25.79 2.32 8.32
N ASN A 266 -26.77 3.19 8.53
CA ASN A 266 -26.95 4.41 7.76
C ASN A 266 -26.76 5.63 8.67
N LEU A 267 -25.55 6.17 8.65
CA LEU A 267 -25.15 7.33 9.46
C LEU A 267 -26.05 8.54 9.20
N GLU A 268 -26.28 8.85 7.92
CA GLU A 268 -27.06 10.00 7.50
C GLU A 268 -28.51 9.92 8.00
N GLN A 269 -29.12 8.73 7.93
CA GLN A 269 -30.47 8.50 8.44
C GLN A 269 -30.53 8.61 9.97
N GLN A 270 -29.53 8.11 10.70
CA GLN A 270 -29.50 8.26 12.16
C GLN A 270 -29.32 9.72 12.58
N LEU A 271 -28.43 10.47 11.93
CA LEU A 271 -28.26 11.91 12.21
C LEU A 271 -29.51 12.72 11.85
N ALA A 272 -30.17 12.39 10.74
CA ALA A 272 -31.40 13.05 10.30
C ALA A 272 -32.59 12.79 11.24
N SER A 273 -32.53 11.74 12.08
CA SER A 273 -33.56 11.48 13.09
C SER A 273 -33.52 12.45 14.28
N LEU A 274 -32.44 13.25 14.40
CA LEU A 274 -32.23 14.23 15.44
C LEU A 274 -32.25 15.66 14.87
N PRO A 275 -32.77 16.65 15.62
CA PRO A 275 -32.82 18.05 15.20
C PRO A 275 -31.42 18.71 15.34
N ILE A 276 -30.46 18.30 14.51
CA ILE A 276 -29.07 18.79 14.53
C ILE A 276 -28.94 19.97 13.56
N LYS A 277 -28.45 21.11 14.03
CA LYS A 277 -28.32 22.35 13.25
C LYS A 277 -27.39 22.19 12.04
N GLU A 278 -26.26 21.52 12.24
CA GLU A 278 -25.21 21.30 11.23
C GLU A 278 -25.70 20.42 10.07
N MET A 279 -26.73 19.61 10.27
CA MET A 279 -27.36 18.81 9.20
C MET A 279 -28.17 19.65 8.22
N GLY A 280 -28.58 20.87 8.61
CA GLY A 280 -29.37 21.78 7.77
C GLY A 280 -28.55 22.58 6.76
N ILE A 281 -27.23 22.68 6.94
CA ILE A 281 -26.33 23.43 6.07
C ILE A 281 -25.46 22.44 5.28
N PRO A 282 -25.46 22.44 3.92
CA PRO A 282 -24.79 21.43 3.11
C PRO A 282 -23.31 21.24 3.43
N THR A 283 -22.57 22.33 3.63
CA THR A 283 -21.12 22.30 3.88
C THR A 283 -20.78 21.71 5.25
N THR A 284 -21.48 22.10 6.32
CA THR A 284 -21.24 21.56 7.66
C THR A 284 -21.74 20.12 7.78
N ARG A 285 -22.79 19.77 7.04
CA ARG A 285 -23.30 18.40 6.95
C ARG A 285 -22.25 17.46 6.36
N GLU A 286 -21.64 17.83 5.24
CA GLU A 286 -20.58 17.04 4.61
C GLU A 286 -19.38 16.87 5.53
N LEU A 287 -18.95 17.96 6.20
CA LEU A 287 -17.86 17.90 7.18
C LEU A 287 -18.19 16.96 8.35
N LEU A 288 -19.38 17.07 8.93
CA LEU A 288 -19.83 16.21 10.03
C LEU A 288 -19.87 14.74 9.62
N LEU A 289 -20.41 14.44 8.44
CA LEU A 289 -20.45 13.08 7.90
C LEU A 289 -19.04 12.53 7.70
N ASN A 290 -18.13 13.31 7.11
CA ASN A 290 -16.74 12.90 6.88
C ASN A 290 -16.00 12.67 8.20
N ASP A 291 -16.14 13.56 9.19
CA ASP A 291 -15.47 13.40 10.48
C ASP A 291 -15.97 12.17 11.23
N LEU A 292 -17.28 11.94 11.28
CA LEU A 292 -17.85 10.75 11.90
C LEU A 292 -17.49 9.46 11.15
N ASN A 293 -17.51 9.50 9.81
CA ASN A 293 -17.07 8.39 8.96
C ASN A 293 -15.59 8.03 9.22
N ASP A 294 -14.74 9.03 9.43
CA ASP A 294 -13.33 8.87 9.80
C ASP A 294 -13.14 8.41 11.27
N GLY A 295 -14.22 8.18 12.02
CA GLY A 295 -14.18 7.80 13.43
C GLY A 295 -13.77 8.94 14.37
N LYS A 296 -13.73 10.19 13.89
CA LYS A 296 -13.44 11.36 14.71
C LYS A 296 -14.66 11.75 15.53
N GLU A 297 -14.39 12.44 16.63
CA GLU A 297 -15.43 13.10 17.40
C GLU A 297 -15.75 14.45 16.74
N ALA A 298 -17.04 14.79 16.66
CA ALA A 298 -17.49 16.05 16.11
C ALA A 298 -18.33 16.82 17.13
N PHE A 299 -18.26 18.15 17.09
CA PHE A 299 -19.14 19.00 17.87
C PHE A 299 -20.40 19.30 17.07
N ILE A 300 -21.57 19.13 17.69
CA ILE A 300 -22.87 19.37 17.10
C ILE A 300 -23.75 20.22 18.01
N THR A 301 -24.72 20.88 17.40
CA THR A 301 -25.71 21.70 18.09
C THR A 301 -27.08 21.07 17.96
N LEU A 302 -27.60 20.54 19.06
CA LEU A 302 -28.94 19.97 19.12
C LEU A 302 -29.96 21.08 19.37
N GLN A 303 -30.95 21.20 18.48
CA GLN A 303 -32.07 22.12 18.61
C GLN A 303 -33.18 21.43 19.41
N LEU A 304 -33.36 21.85 20.66
CA LEU A 304 -34.37 21.27 21.54
C LEU A 304 -35.76 21.78 21.15
N PRO A 305 -36.84 21.03 21.47
CA PRO A 305 -38.21 21.47 21.19
C PRO A 305 -38.56 22.82 21.84
N ASP A 306 -37.79 23.24 22.85
CA ASP A 306 -37.97 24.50 23.55
C ASP A 306 -37.38 25.73 22.88
N GLY A 307 -36.71 25.54 21.75
CA GLY A 307 -35.98 26.60 21.05
C GLY A 307 -34.62 26.88 21.68
N GLN A 308 -34.21 26.14 22.73
CA GLN A 308 -32.85 26.19 23.25
C GLN A 308 -31.93 25.34 22.37
N GLU A 309 -30.69 25.79 22.24
CA GLU A 309 -29.62 25.05 21.58
C GLU A 309 -28.73 24.42 22.65
N LYS A 310 -28.38 23.14 22.50
CA LYS A 310 -27.41 22.46 23.36
C LYS A 310 -26.27 21.91 22.52
N GLY A 311 -25.04 22.33 22.84
CA GLY A 311 -23.83 21.78 22.26
C GLY A 311 -23.51 20.40 22.82
N LEU A 312 -23.19 19.45 21.94
CA LEU A 312 -22.81 18.08 22.30
C LEU A 312 -21.62 17.63 21.45
N ILE A 313 -20.81 16.74 22.00
CA ILE A 313 -19.81 15.98 21.25
C ILE A 313 -20.44 14.66 20.84
N ILE A 314 -20.36 14.34 19.55
CA ILE A 314 -20.87 13.09 18.98
C ILE A 314 -19.71 12.24 18.45
N LYS A 315 -19.81 10.92 18.62
CA LYS A 315 -18.90 9.94 18.04
C LYS A 315 -19.65 8.65 17.71
N LEU A 316 -19.08 7.84 16.82
CA LEU A 316 -19.57 6.49 16.59
C LEU A 316 -19.05 5.53 17.66
N ALA A 317 -19.96 4.74 18.21
CA ALA A 317 -19.66 3.69 19.15
C ALA A 317 -20.20 2.35 18.63
N TYR A 318 -19.39 1.30 18.73
CA TYR A 318 -19.83 -0.06 18.42
C TYR A 318 -20.32 -0.76 19.68
N ASP A 319 -21.58 -1.19 19.68
CA ASP A 319 -22.14 -2.04 20.71
C ASP A 319 -21.79 -3.50 20.41
N GLN A 320 -20.81 -4.03 21.15
CA GLN A 320 -20.34 -5.41 21.00
C GLN A 320 -21.41 -6.45 21.32
N GLN A 321 -22.38 -6.15 22.19
CA GLN A 321 -23.41 -7.10 22.60
C GLN A 321 -24.47 -7.24 21.50
N ASN A 322 -24.94 -6.11 20.99
CA ASN A 322 -26.00 -6.07 19.98
C ASN A 322 -25.48 -6.10 18.54
N ARG A 323 -24.16 -5.99 18.35
CA ARG A 323 -23.49 -5.90 17.04
C ARG A 323 -24.02 -4.77 16.17
N THR A 324 -24.25 -3.62 16.79
CA THR A 324 -24.78 -2.43 16.12
C THR A 324 -23.83 -1.25 16.29
N ILE A 325 -23.79 -0.38 15.28
CA ILE A 325 -23.13 0.92 15.38
C ILE A 325 -24.20 1.91 15.88
N ASN A 326 -23.85 2.67 16.90
CA ASN A 326 -24.72 3.66 17.52
C ASN A 326 -24.00 5.00 17.64
N LEU A 327 -24.77 6.09 17.70
CA LEU A 327 -24.25 7.42 18.00
C LEU A 327 -24.16 7.58 19.52
N GLU A 328 -22.97 7.90 20.02
CA GLU A 328 -22.75 8.25 21.42
C GLU A 328 -22.60 9.77 21.54
N PHE A 329 -23.37 10.36 22.46
CA PHE A 329 -23.39 11.79 22.72
C PHE A 329 -22.80 12.08 24.09
N ARG A 330 -21.99 13.14 24.19
CA ARG A 330 -21.42 13.62 25.43
C ARG A 330 -21.57 15.12 25.58
N ASP A 331 -21.81 15.57 26.80
CA ASP A 331 -21.68 16.97 27.21
C ASP A 331 -20.53 17.11 28.23
N GLU A 332 -20.40 18.30 28.83
CA GLU A 332 -19.39 18.59 29.85
C GLU A 332 -19.47 17.67 31.09
N ASN A 333 -20.65 17.08 31.34
CA ASN A 333 -20.92 16.22 32.49
C ASN A 333 -20.81 14.72 32.16
N GLY A 334 -20.56 14.35 30.90
CA GLY A 334 -20.35 12.97 30.47
C GLY A 334 -21.35 12.52 29.41
N LYS A 335 -21.67 11.22 29.41
CA LYS A 335 -22.54 10.59 28.41
C LYS A 335 -23.99 11.02 28.62
N VAL A 336 -24.66 11.39 27.52
CA VAL A 336 -26.05 11.87 27.52
C VAL A 336 -26.85 11.11 26.47
N ASP A 337 -28.12 10.84 26.75
CA ASP A 337 -29.06 10.36 25.73
C ASP A 337 -29.69 11.56 25.01
N ALA A 338 -29.28 11.78 23.75
CA ALA A 338 -29.81 12.86 22.94
C ALA A 338 -31.29 12.65 22.57
N PHE A 339 -31.78 11.41 22.47
CA PHE A 339 -33.18 11.13 22.17
C PHE A 339 -34.07 11.48 23.35
N ASP A 340 -33.61 11.24 24.58
CA ASP A 340 -34.33 11.65 25.79
C ASP A 340 -34.39 13.18 25.89
N LEU A 341 -33.29 13.89 25.61
CA LEU A 341 -33.32 15.36 25.61
C LEU A 341 -34.36 15.96 24.66
N VAL A 342 -34.59 15.32 23.50
CA VAL A 342 -35.61 15.73 22.54
C VAL A 342 -37.01 15.31 22.98
N LYS A 343 -37.18 14.15 23.62
CA LYS A 343 -38.48 13.63 24.06
C LYS A 343 -38.99 14.26 25.37
N ASP A 344 -38.16 14.34 26.41
CA ASP A 344 -38.59 14.64 27.79
C ASP A 344 -39.22 16.04 27.93
N ARG A 345 -38.77 17.02 27.14
CA ARG A 345 -39.28 18.39 27.21
C ARG A 345 -40.53 18.64 26.38
N SER A 346 -40.89 17.72 25.49
CA SER A 346 -42.15 17.79 24.74
C SER A 346 -43.36 17.39 25.61
N ALA A 347 -43.21 16.37 26.46
CA ALA A 347 -44.22 15.92 27.41
C ALA A 347 -44.42 16.89 28.58
N ALA A 348 -43.33 17.43 29.15
CA ALA A 348 -43.40 18.44 30.22
C ALA A 348 -44.14 19.72 29.77
N ARG A 349 -44.07 20.08 28.49
CA ARG A 349 -44.81 21.21 27.90
C ARG A 349 -46.30 20.95 27.73
N GLN A 350 -46.72 19.74 27.35
CA GLN A 350 -48.14 19.40 27.31
C GLN A 350 -48.77 19.50 28.70
N ILE A 351 -48.06 19.05 29.74
CA ILE A 351 -48.52 19.15 31.13
C ILE A 351 -48.61 20.62 31.57
N LEU A 352 -47.58 21.44 31.30
CA LEU A 352 -47.59 22.86 31.66
C LEU A 352 -48.60 23.70 30.85
N GLN A 353 -48.85 23.37 29.59
CA GLN A 353 -49.89 24.01 28.77
C GLN A 353 -51.30 23.61 29.24
N ASN A 354 -51.52 22.36 29.62
CA ASN A 354 -52.77 21.89 30.21
C ASN A 354 -53.04 22.52 31.59
N ILE A 355 -52.00 22.79 32.38
CA ILE A 355 -52.14 23.51 33.66
C ILE A 355 -52.45 25.00 33.44
N LYS A 356 -51.86 25.65 32.43
CA LYS A 356 -52.14 27.07 32.12
C LYS A 356 -53.49 27.32 31.45
N THR A 357 -54.08 26.32 30.80
CA THR A 357 -55.37 26.44 30.09
C THR A 357 -56.56 25.91 30.89
N ALA A 358 -56.35 25.35 32.09
CA ALA A 358 -57.43 24.96 32.97
C ALA A 358 -58.12 26.21 33.56
N PRO A 359 -59.41 26.48 33.25
CA PRO A 359 -60.11 27.59 33.86
C PRO A 359 -60.32 27.31 35.35
N LEU A 360 -59.90 28.27 36.20
CA LEU A 360 -60.24 28.31 37.62
C LEU A 360 -61.77 28.32 37.76
N LYS A 361 -62.37 27.16 38.01
CA LYS A 361 -63.74 27.10 38.55
C LYS A 361 -63.70 27.69 39.96
N SER A 362 -64.05 28.97 40.07
CA SER A 362 -64.37 29.61 41.33
C SER A 362 -65.51 28.84 41.99
N ARG A 363 -65.16 28.10 43.04
CA ARG A 363 -66.11 27.40 43.89
C ARG A 363 -66.73 28.46 44.80
N ASN A 364 -67.90 28.96 44.42
CA ASN A 364 -68.73 29.82 45.27
C ASN A 364 -69.07 29.03 46.55
N LEU A 365 -68.45 29.42 47.65
CA LEU A 365 -68.86 29.01 48.99
C LEU A 365 -70.04 29.89 49.39
N GLN A 366 -71.22 29.29 49.58
CA GLN A 366 -72.35 29.95 50.23
C GLN A 366 -72.06 30.05 51.73
N PRO A 367 -72.36 31.20 52.37
CA PRO A 367 -72.26 31.33 53.82
C PRO A 367 -73.45 30.65 54.50
N VAL A 368 -73.16 29.99 55.62
CA VAL A 368 -74.14 29.41 56.57
C VAL A 368 -74.43 30.43 57.67
#